data_AF-R7U5I2-F1
#
_entry.id   AF-R7U5I2-F1
#
_cell.length_a   1.000
_cell.length_b   1.000
_cell.length_c   1.000
_cell.angle_alpha   90.00
_cell.angle_beta   90.00
_cell.angle_gamma   90.00
#
_symmetry.space_group_name_H-M   'P 1'
#
loop_
_entity.id
_entity.type
_entity.pdbx_description
1 polymer ?
#
loop_
_entity_poly.entity_id
_entity_poly.type
_entity_poly.pdbx_seq_one_letter_code
_entity_poly.pdbx_strand_id
1 'polypeptide(L)'
;MMPNSSLPTIGSLILASALLAGCDHAEETLNTSFNSDESSSFQATENSTDIIAHYADIALATYEDALITAKALKEASVELVNSPSEESLALAQAAWKSARVPYQQSEVFRFGNPVVDDWEGQLNAWPLDEGLIDYVQSAHYDYEMGNDGALANIISSPELT
;
A
#
# COMPACT_ATOMS: atom_id res chain seq x y z
N MET A 1 44.90 1.99 14.36
CA MET A 1 45.30 3.39 14.13
C MET A 1 44.14 4.10 13.44
N MET A 2 43.16 4.57 14.22
CA MET A 2 42.03 5.36 13.71
C MET A 2 42.30 6.83 14.03
N PRO A 3 42.06 7.78 13.11
CA PRO A 3 41.93 9.18 13.48
C PRO A 3 40.49 9.50 13.87
N ASN A 4 40.38 9.94 15.12
CA ASN A 4 39.24 10.57 15.77
C ASN A 4 39.07 11.99 15.19
N SER A 5 37.84 12.45 14.91
CA SER A 5 37.60 13.86 14.55
C SER A 5 36.25 14.33 15.10
N SER A 6 36.36 15.26 16.02
CA SER A 6 35.34 15.91 16.84
C SER A 6 34.54 17.00 16.09
N LEU A 7 33.29 17.17 16.53
CA LEU A 7 32.24 18.11 16.11
C LEU A 7 32.62 19.61 16.09
N PRO A 8 31.78 20.45 15.46
CA PRO A 8 31.11 21.47 16.27
C PRO A 8 29.59 21.58 16.06
N THR A 9 28.93 21.88 17.17
CA THR A 9 27.52 22.20 17.39
C THR A 9 27.13 23.57 16.80
N ILE A 10 26.04 23.63 16.04
CA ILE A 10 25.29 24.85 15.65
C ILE A 10 23.83 24.41 15.73
N GLY A 11 22.88 25.00 16.44
CA GLY A 11 22.72 26.28 17.11
C GLY A 11 21.21 26.55 17.05
N SER A 12 20.48 26.27 18.13
CA SER A 12 19.02 26.45 18.22
C SER A 12 18.64 27.92 18.10
N LEU A 13 17.64 28.24 17.28
CA LEU A 13 16.96 29.54 17.32
C LEU A 13 15.47 29.32 17.62
N ILE A 14 15.11 29.53 18.88
CA ILE A 14 13.73 29.70 19.34
C ILE A 14 13.45 31.20 19.26
N LEU A 15 12.41 31.62 18.53
CA LEU A 15 11.78 32.91 18.78
C LEU A 15 10.31 32.67 19.11
N ALA A 16 10.00 32.87 20.39
CA ALA A 16 8.66 32.95 20.92
C ALA A 16 8.26 34.42 21.12
N SER A 17 6.95 34.65 21.00
CA SER A 17 6.16 35.68 21.69
C SER A 17 6.03 37.06 21.05
N ALA A 18 4.79 37.36 20.65
CA ALA A 18 4.18 38.67 20.86
C ALA A 18 2.77 38.48 21.42
N LEU A 19 2.64 38.54 22.75
CA LEU A 19 1.40 38.82 23.45
C LEU A 19 1.24 40.34 23.50
N LEU A 20 0.17 40.87 22.88
CA LEU A 20 -0.26 42.24 23.10
C LEU A 20 -1.60 42.21 23.83
N ALA A 21 -1.56 42.47 25.14
CA ALA A 21 -2.71 42.91 25.91
C ALA A 21 -2.42 44.34 26.38
N GLY A 22 -3.26 45.28 25.97
CA GLY A 22 -3.23 46.67 26.39
C GLY A 22 -4.56 47.31 26.02
N CYS A 23 -5.48 47.36 26.98
CA CYS A 23 -6.72 48.13 26.90
C CYS A 23 -6.44 49.61 27.22
N ASP A 24 -6.97 50.53 26.43
CA ASP A 24 -7.60 51.74 27.00
C ASP A 24 -8.71 52.25 26.06
N HIS A 25 -9.73 52.85 26.67
CA HIS A 25 -11.09 53.10 26.19
C HIS A 25 -11.24 54.00 24.95
N ALA A 26 -12.08 53.56 24.01
CA ALA A 26 -13.13 54.38 23.43
C ALA A 26 -14.25 53.46 22.92
N GLU A 27 -15.44 53.59 23.50
CA GLU A 27 -16.63 52.92 22.99
C GLU A 27 -16.99 53.50 21.62
N GLU A 28 -16.80 52.72 20.57
CA GLU A 28 -17.37 52.99 19.26
C GLU A 28 -18.22 51.78 18.90
N THR A 29 -19.53 52.03 18.82
CA THR A 29 -20.56 51.08 18.45
C THR A 29 -20.19 50.29 17.18
N LEU A 30 -19.95 48.99 17.33
CA LEU A 30 -19.77 48.05 16.24
C LEU A 30 -21.06 47.93 15.44
N ASN A 31 -21.18 48.71 14.37
CA ASN A 31 -22.10 48.42 13.28
C ASN A 31 -21.34 47.59 12.23
N THR A 32 -21.09 46.33 12.53
CA THR A 32 -20.48 45.40 11.57
C THR A 32 -21.55 44.99 10.57
N SER A 33 -21.70 45.79 9.51
CA SER A 33 -22.40 45.37 8.30
C SER A 33 -21.57 44.26 7.66
N PHE A 34 -22.02 43.01 7.84
CA PHE A 34 -21.42 41.85 7.20
C PHE A 34 -21.77 41.92 5.71
N ASN A 35 -20.88 42.50 4.91
CA ASN A 35 -21.00 42.45 3.46
C ASN A 35 -20.74 41.01 3.03
N SER A 36 -21.82 40.28 2.77
CA SER A 36 -21.83 38.90 2.31
C SER A 36 -21.63 38.79 0.79
N ASP A 37 -20.63 39.48 0.25
CA ASP A 37 -20.32 39.48 -1.18
C ASP A 37 -18.84 39.15 -1.41
N GLU A 38 -18.45 37.94 -1.02
CA GLU A 38 -17.33 37.23 -1.63
C GLU A 38 -17.80 35.80 -1.90
N SER A 39 -18.74 35.70 -2.84
CA SER A 39 -19.00 34.46 -3.56
C SER A 39 -17.76 34.18 -4.41
N SER A 40 -16.71 33.64 -3.80
CA SER A 40 -15.63 32.99 -4.54
C SER A 40 -16.24 31.80 -5.29
N SER A 41 -16.63 32.06 -6.53
CA SER A 41 -17.03 31.02 -7.45
C SER A 41 -15.81 30.16 -7.72
N PHE A 42 -15.73 28.99 -7.09
CA PHE A 42 -14.90 27.90 -7.60
C PHE A 42 -15.50 27.48 -8.95
N GLN A 43 -15.12 28.20 -10.01
CA GLN A 43 -15.32 27.77 -11.39
C GLN A 43 -14.34 26.63 -11.65
N ALA A 44 -14.66 25.43 -11.16
CA ALA A 44 -14.05 24.21 -11.63
C ALA A 44 -14.65 23.89 -13.01
N THR A 45 -14.16 24.55 -14.05
CA THR A 45 -14.30 24.04 -15.42
C THR A 45 -13.23 22.97 -15.64
N GLU A 46 -13.22 21.94 -14.80
CA GLU A 46 -12.43 20.75 -15.10
C GLU A 46 -13.13 20.02 -16.24
N ASN A 47 -12.49 20.01 -17.40
CA ASN A 47 -12.98 19.27 -18.55
C ASN A 47 -13.02 17.79 -18.16
N SER A 48 -14.19 17.16 -18.23
CA SER A 48 -14.35 15.75 -17.85
C SER A 48 -13.36 14.83 -18.56
N THR A 49 -12.89 15.21 -19.75
CA THR A 49 -11.84 14.51 -20.50
C THR A 49 -10.50 14.49 -19.75
N ASP A 50 -10.09 15.63 -19.19
CA ASP A 50 -8.80 15.77 -18.50
C ASP A 50 -8.82 14.98 -17.17
N ILE A 51 -9.96 14.95 -16.48
CA ILE A 51 -10.15 14.11 -15.28
C ILE A 51 -10.02 12.63 -15.63
N ILE A 52 -10.66 12.18 -16.71
CA ILE A 52 -10.61 10.77 -17.14
C ILE A 52 -9.19 10.38 -17.56
N ALA A 53 -8.49 11.25 -18.29
CA ALA A 53 -7.11 11.04 -18.69
C ALA A 53 -6.20 10.91 -17.44
N HIS A 54 -6.33 11.83 -16.49
CA HIS A 54 -5.55 11.79 -15.25
C HIS A 54 -5.83 10.53 -14.42
N TYR A 55 -7.10 10.10 -14.33
CA TYR A 55 -7.47 8.85 -13.67
C TYR A 55 -6.79 7.64 -14.34
N ALA A 56 -6.76 7.60 -15.68
CA ALA A 56 -6.08 6.54 -16.42
C ALA A 56 -4.56 6.55 -16.19
N ASP A 57 -3.93 7.73 -16.12
CA ASP A 57 -2.50 7.87 -15.82
C ASP A 57 -2.16 7.34 -14.41
N ILE A 58 -3.00 7.64 -13.40
CA ILE A 58 -2.83 7.12 -12.03
C ILE A 58 -2.98 5.59 -12.03
N ALA A 59 -4.00 5.07 -12.71
CA ALA A 59 -4.23 3.63 -12.79
C ALA A 59 -3.04 2.90 -13.44
N LEU A 60 -2.53 3.44 -14.54
CA LEU A 60 -1.34 2.92 -15.23
C LEU A 60 -0.13 2.90 -14.30
N ALA A 61 0.20 4.03 -13.68
CA ALA A 61 1.33 4.13 -12.76
C ALA A 61 1.21 3.13 -11.60
N THR A 62 0.01 2.95 -11.04
CA THR A 62 -0.23 1.98 -9.96
C THR A 62 0.00 0.54 -10.41
N TYR A 63 -0.47 0.18 -11.61
CA TYR A 63 -0.21 -1.16 -12.17
C TYR A 63 1.26 -1.37 -12.55
N GLU A 64 1.97 -0.34 -12.99
CA GLU A 64 3.41 -0.39 -13.26
C GLU A 64 4.20 -0.65 -11.97
N ASP A 65 3.87 0.04 -10.88
CA ASP A 65 4.48 -0.20 -9.57
C ASP A 65 4.20 -1.62 -9.05
N ALA A 66 2.96 -2.11 -9.22
CA ALA A 66 2.61 -3.49 -8.89
C ALA A 66 3.41 -4.51 -9.72
N LEU A 67 3.59 -4.26 -11.01
CA LEU A 67 4.37 -5.12 -11.90
C LEU A 67 5.87 -5.14 -11.53
N ILE A 68 6.46 -3.97 -11.26
CA ILE A 68 7.86 -3.84 -10.88
C ILE A 68 8.13 -4.66 -9.62
N THR A 69 7.31 -4.48 -8.60
CA THR A 69 7.48 -5.19 -7.32
C THR A 69 7.15 -6.69 -7.42
N ALA A 70 6.19 -7.09 -8.26
CA ALA A 70 5.91 -8.50 -8.54
C ALA A 70 7.08 -9.22 -9.23
N LYS A 71 7.78 -8.54 -10.15
CA LYS A 71 9.01 -9.07 -10.78
C LYS A 71 10.13 -9.27 -9.76
N ALA A 72 10.34 -8.29 -8.87
CA ALA A 72 11.31 -8.40 -7.79
C ALA A 72 10.97 -9.56 -6.83
N LEU A 73 9.69 -9.75 -6.49
CA LEU A 73 9.23 -10.91 -5.72
C LEU A 73 9.56 -12.21 -6.45
N LYS A 74 9.27 -12.31 -7.75
CA LYS A 74 9.58 -13.51 -8.54
C LYS A 74 11.08 -13.85 -8.50
N GLU A 75 11.95 -12.86 -8.67
CA GLU A 75 13.41 -13.05 -8.59
C GLU A 75 13.83 -13.55 -7.20
N ALA A 76 13.33 -12.94 -6.14
CA ALA A 76 13.62 -13.37 -4.76
C ALA A 76 13.10 -14.77 -4.45
N SER A 77 11.92 -15.15 -4.97
CA SER A 77 11.38 -16.51 -4.85
C SER A 77 12.24 -17.53 -5.60
N VAL A 78 12.71 -17.20 -6.79
CA VAL A 78 13.63 -18.07 -7.56
C VAL A 78 14.94 -18.28 -6.80
N GLU A 79 15.50 -17.22 -6.21
CA GLU A 79 16.72 -17.34 -5.39
C GLU A 79 16.49 -18.21 -4.15
N LEU A 80 15.37 -18.04 -3.44
CA LEU A 80 15.03 -18.89 -2.30
C LEU A 80 14.93 -20.38 -2.69
N VAL A 81 14.31 -20.69 -3.82
CA VAL A 81 14.16 -22.07 -4.31
C VAL A 81 15.50 -22.67 -4.71
N ASN A 82 16.36 -21.91 -5.40
CA ASN A 82 17.65 -22.42 -5.89
C ASN A 82 18.71 -22.51 -4.78
N SER A 83 18.68 -21.58 -3.81
CA SER A 83 19.68 -21.41 -2.75
C SER A 83 19.01 -21.18 -1.38
N PRO A 84 18.33 -22.19 -0.82
CA PRO A 84 17.58 -22.01 0.42
C PRO A 84 18.50 -21.71 1.60
N SER A 85 18.29 -20.55 2.24
CA SER A 85 19.00 -20.08 3.44
C SER A 85 18.13 -19.09 4.22
N GLU A 86 18.54 -18.76 5.45
CA GLU A 86 17.85 -17.71 6.23
C GLU A 86 17.86 -16.34 5.51
N GLU A 87 18.95 -16.04 4.80
CA GLU A 87 19.10 -14.78 4.06
C GLU A 87 18.16 -14.73 2.85
N SER A 88 18.14 -15.79 2.03
CA SER A 88 17.25 -15.85 0.85
C SER A 88 15.77 -15.90 1.25
N LEU A 89 15.44 -16.51 2.39
CA LEU A 89 14.09 -16.46 2.96
C LEU A 89 13.71 -15.03 3.40
N ALA A 90 14.60 -14.34 4.10
CA ALA A 90 14.36 -12.96 4.53
C ALA A 90 14.16 -12.00 3.34
N LEU A 91 14.94 -12.19 2.26
CA LEU A 91 14.80 -11.43 1.02
C LEU A 91 13.44 -11.68 0.35
N ALA A 92 13.02 -12.94 0.22
CA ALA A 92 11.72 -13.29 -0.35
C ALA A 92 10.54 -12.71 0.47
N GLN A 93 10.62 -12.78 1.82
CA GLN A 93 9.60 -12.19 2.70
C GLN A 93 9.54 -10.66 2.58
N ALA A 94 10.69 -9.99 2.47
CA ALA A 94 10.75 -8.56 2.27
C ALA A 94 10.14 -8.18 0.91
N ALA A 95 10.51 -8.88 -0.16
CA ALA A 95 9.97 -8.66 -1.49
C ALA A 95 8.45 -8.90 -1.55
N TRP A 96 7.93 -9.90 -0.84
CA TRP A 96 6.48 -10.15 -0.75
C TRP A 96 5.75 -8.98 -0.10
N LYS A 97 6.27 -8.47 1.02
CA LYS A 97 5.70 -7.30 1.70
C LYS A 97 5.71 -6.07 0.80
N SER A 98 6.82 -5.83 0.09
CA SER A 98 6.93 -4.74 -0.88
C SER A 98 5.97 -4.88 -2.05
N ALA A 99 5.77 -6.08 -2.58
CA ALA A 99 4.83 -6.34 -3.68
C ALA A 99 3.36 -6.17 -3.27
N ARG A 100 3.02 -6.47 -2.00
CA ARG A 100 1.64 -6.33 -1.51
C ARG A 100 1.15 -4.89 -1.43
N VAL A 101 2.03 -3.91 -1.25
CA VAL A 101 1.64 -2.50 -1.11
C VAL A 101 1.01 -1.94 -2.40
N PRO A 102 1.71 -1.92 -3.55
CA PRO A 102 1.11 -1.43 -4.79
C PRO A 102 0.03 -2.35 -5.35
N TYR A 103 0.11 -3.67 -5.08
CA TYR A 103 -0.98 -4.60 -5.44
C TYR A 103 -2.32 -4.16 -4.82
N GLN A 104 -2.36 -3.91 -3.50
CA GLN A 104 -3.60 -3.51 -2.81
C GLN A 104 -4.14 -2.17 -3.32
N GLN A 105 -3.26 -1.24 -3.66
CA GLN A 105 -3.66 0.04 -4.26
C GLN A 105 -4.25 -0.15 -5.66
N SER A 106 -3.77 -1.14 -6.42
CA SER A 106 -4.25 -1.43 -7.77
C SER A 106 -5.68 -1.98 -7.82
N GLU A 107 -6.17 -2.54 -6.71
CA GLU A 107 -7.47 -3.21 -6.66
C GLU A 107 -8.63 -2.25 -6.94
N VAL A 108 -8.53 -0.98 -6.58
CA VAL A 108 -9.61 0.00 -6.82
C VAL A 108 -9.90 0.19 -8.32
N PHE A 109 -8.92 -0.07 -9.19
CA PHE A 109 -9.04 0.12 -10.62
C PHE A 109 -9.64 -1.10 -11.35
N ARG A 110 -9.76 -2.27 -10.68
CA ARG A 110 -10.24 -3.51 -11.33
C ARG A 110 -11.73 -3.45 -11.71
N PHE A 111 -12.55 -2.75 -10.94
CA PHE A 111 -13.99 -2.67 -11.19
C PHE A 111 -14.35 -1.91 -12.47
N GLY A 112 -13.45 -1.08 -12.99
CA GLY A 112 -13.57 -0.42 -14.29
C GLY A 112 -12.87 -1.17 -15.44
N ASN A 113 -12.22 -2.30 -15.14
CA ASN A 113 -11.37 -3.05 -16.07
C ASN A 113 -11.74 -4.54 -16.02
N PRO A 114 -12.74 -4.99 -16.82
CA PRO A 114 -13.20 -6.37 -16.81
C PRO A 114 -12.09 -7.39 -17.06
N VAL A 115 -11.09 -7.03 -17.86
CA VAL A 115 -9.93 -7.90 -18.09
C VAL A 115 -9.20 -8.17 -16.78
N VAL A 116 -8.99 -7.17 -15.93
CA VAL A 116 -8.35 -7.35 -14.62
C VAL A 116 -9.25 -8.12 -13.66
N ASP A 117 -10.54 -7.80 -13.65
CA ASP A 117 -11.52 -8.43 -12.78
C ASP A 117 -11.63 -9.95 -13.02
N ASP A 118 -11.64 -10.38 -14.29
CA ASP A 118 -11.78 -11.78 -14.69
C ASP A 118 -10.65 -12.69 -14.19
N TRP A 119 -9.42 -12.17 -14.00
CA TRP A 119 -8.27 -12.98 -13.53
C TRP A 119 -7.87 -12.74 -12.07
N GLU A 120 -8.42 -11.73 -11.37
CA GLU A 120 -8.03 -11.36 -10.00
C GLU A 120 -8.17 -12.52 -9.00
N GLY A 121 -9.24 -13.33 -9.15
CA GLY A 121 -9.48 -14.48 -8.29
C GLY A 121 -8.37 -15.56 -8.34
N GLN A 122 -7.54 -15.59 -9.39
CA GLN A 122 -6.38 -16.48 -9.48
C GLN A 122 -5.13 -15.90 -8.82
N LEU A 123 -5.08 -14.59 -8.56
CA LEU A 123 -3.90 -13.92 -8.00
C LEU A 123 -3.97 -13.79 -6.47
N ASN A 124 -5.16 -13.52 -5.92
CA ASN A 124 -5.35 -13.13 -4.52
C ASN A 124 -6.51 -13.89 -3.86
N ALA A 125 -6.66 -15.17 -4.21
CA ALA A 125 -7.66 -16.05 -3.62
C ALA A 125 -7.54 -16.08 -2.09
N TRP A 126 -8.68 -15.88 -1.42
CA TRP A 126 -8.86 -16.09 0.01
C TRP A 126 -10.32 -16.49 0.28
N PRO A 127 -10.60 -17.50 1.15
CA PRO A 127 -9.65 -18.32 1.90
C PRO A 127 -8.84 -19.27 1.02
N LEU A 128 -7.72 -19.75 1.53
CA LEU A 128 -6.96 -20.85 0.93
C LEU A 128 -7.46 -22.18 1.51
N ASP A 129 -7.26 -23.25 0.76
CA ASP A 129 -7.39 -24.61 1.28
C ASP A 129 -6.00 -25.08 1.72
N GLU A 130 -5.62 -24.73 2.93
CA GLU A 130 -4.24 -24.93 3.40
C GLU A 130 -3.86 -26.41 3.47
N GLY A 131 -4.83 -27.31 3.67
CA GLY A 131 -4.57 -28.74 3.69
C GLY A 131 -4.13 -29.32 2.34
N LEU A 132 -4.40 -28.61 1.23
CA LEU A 132 -3.83 -28.96 -0.08
C LEU A 132 -2.32 -28.64 -0.20
N ILE A 133 -1.84 -27.63 0.54
CA ILE A 133 -0.50 -27.05 0.36
C ILE A 133 0.46 -27.28 1.52
N ASP A 134 -0.04 -27.39 2.76
CA ASP A 134 0.77 -27.56 3.96
C ASP A 134 1.19 -29.03 4.12
N TYR A 135 2.41 -29.31 3.70
CA TYR A 135 3.03 -30.63 3.82
C TYR A 135 3.84 -30.81 5.11
N VAL A 136 3.94 -29.77 5.97
CA VAL A 136 4.78 -29.77 7.18
C VAL A 136 3.96 -30.15 8.42
N GLN A 137 2.67 -29.80 8.45
CA GLN A 137 1.78 -30.19 9.54
C GLN A 137 0.93 -31.42 9.17
N SER A 138 1.28 -32.58 9.74
CA SER A 138 0.51 -33.83 9.57
C SER A 138 -0.74 -33.93 10.46
N ALA A 139 -1.01 -32.91 11.28
CA ALA A 139 -2.15 -32.89 12.19
C ALA A 139 -3.36 -32.26 11.50
N HIS A 140 -4.54 -32.79 11.82
CA HIS A 140 -5.87 -32.42 11.29
C HIS A 140 -5.99 -30.95 10.86
N TYR A 141 -6.25 -30.73 9.58
CA TYR A 141 -6.70 -29.45 9.03
C TYR A 141 -8.22 -29.41 9.08
N ASP A 142 -8.78 -28.40 9.77
CA ASP A 142 -10.21 -28.08 9.73
C ASP A 142 -10.49 -27.38 8.41
N TYR A 143 -11.05 -28.12 7.45
CA TYR A 143 -11.29 -27.62 6.11
C TYR A 143 -12.60 -26.84 6.02
N GLU A 144 -12.54 -25.70 5.34
CA GLU A 144 -13.72 -24.90 5.05
C GLU A 144 -14.61 -25.60 4.01
N MET A 145 -15.93 -25.45 4.16
CA MET A 145 -16.93 -25.83 3.15
C MET A 145 -17.01 -27.32 2.71
N GLY A 146 -16.44 -28.28 3.46
CA GLY A 146 -16.71 -29.68 3.16
C GLY A 146 -15.82 -30.31 2.08
N ASN A 147 -14.67 -29.74 1.73
CA ASN A 147 -13.78 -30.29 0.70
C ASN A 147 -13.16 -31.64 1.10
N ASP A 148 -13.63 -32.73 0.47
CA ASP A 148 -13.09 -34.09 0.65
C ASP A 148 -11.59 -34.20 0.30
N GLY A 149 -11.07 -33.29 -0.53
CA GLY A 149 -9.68 -33.22 -0.93
C GLY A 149 -8.77 -32.48 0.06
N ALA A 150 -9.28 -31.89 1.13
CA ALA A 150 -8.49 -31.00 2.00
C ALA A 150 -7.40 -31.70 2.84
N LEU A 151 -7.26 -33.02 2.74
CA LEU A 151 -6.13 -33.76 3.31
C LEU A 151 -5.11 -34.20 2.23
N ALA A 152 -5.37 -33.86 0.97
CA ALA A 152 -4.53 -34.26 -0.16
C ALA A 152 -3.34 -33.32 -0.30
N ASN A 153 -2.12 -33.84 -0.23
CA ASN A 153 -0.93 -33.01 -0.32
C ASN A 153 -0.41 -32.94 -1.77
N ILE A 154 -0.83 -31.92 -2.51
CA ILE A 154 -0.46 -31.76 -3.94
C ILE A 154 0.98 -31.30 -4.15
N ILE A 155 1.66 -30.85 -3.10
CA ILE A 155 3.03 -30.33 -3.18
C ILE A 155 4.06 -31.45 -3.02
N SER A 156 3.82 -32.42 -2.12
CA SER A 156 4.76 -33.52 -1.86
C SER A 156 4.32 -34.89 -2.37
N SER A 157 3.19 -34.99 -3.09
CA SER A 157 2.67 -36.27 -3.59
C SER A 157 2.62 -36.28 -5.12
N PRO A 158 3.14 -37.32 -5.79
CA PRO A 158 3.09 -37.44 -7.25
C PRO A 158 1.70 -37.86 -7.78
N GLU A 159 0.86 -38.46 -6.94
CA GLU A 159 -0.50 -38.90 -7.26
C GLU A 159 -1.42 -38.68 -6.05
N LEU A 160 -2.71 -38.45 -6.30
CA LEU A 160 -3.75 -38.36 -5.28
C LEU A 160 -4.56 -39.67 -5.30
N THR A 161 -4.67 -40.35 -4.15
CA THR A 161 -5.42 -41.60 -3.98
C THR A 161 -6.73 -41.40 -3.28
#